data_AF-A0A9W7JGR2-F1
#
_entry.id   AF-A0A9W7JGR2-F1
#
_cell.length_a   1.000
_cell.length_b   1.000
_cell.length_c   1.000
_cell.angle_alpha   90.00
_cell.angle_beta   90.00
_cell.angle_gamma   90.00
#
_symmetry.space_group_name_H-M   'P 1'
#
loop_
_entity.id
_entity.type
_entity.pdbx_description
1 polymer ?
#
loop_
_entity_poly.entity_id
_entity_poly.type
_entity_poly.pdbx_seq_one_letter_code
_entity_poly.pdbx_strand_id
1 'polypeptide(L)'
;MNTPNGQWGVFLHVGDESAGAVVYRGKNKDGQDCDWMQAWRNTMKSNKAYSEVRGVDHWKFKHAGVWAVVAEKMGDSNLMNVEKHDGGCSIVTVGRAPTSIYEAVLTHPNISPF
;
A
#
# COMPACT_ATOMS: atom_id res chain seq x y z
N MET A 1 -0.23 6.99 11.66
CA MET A 1 -1.42 6.49 12.37
C MET A 1 -1.03 5.23 13.12
N ASN A 2 -1.50 5.02 14.36
CA ASN A 2 -1.32 3.75 15.06
C ASN A 2 -2.64 2.98 14.94
N THR A 3 -2.62 1.83 14.25
CA THR A 3 -3.82 1.04 13.95
C THR A 3 -3.60 -0.38 14.46
N PRO A 4 -4.18 -0.75 15.62
CA PRO A 4 -4.15 -2.10 16.13
C PRO A 4 -4.70 -3.13 15.13
N ASN A 5 -4.28 -4.39 15.28
CA ASN A 5 -4.81 -5.48 14.47
C ASN A 5 -6.34 -5.57 14.57
N GLY A 6 -7.02 -5.76 13.43
CA GLY A 6 -8.47 -5.80 13.34
C GLY A 6 -9.17 -4.44 13.37
N GLN A 7 -8.44 -3.32 13.39
CA GLN A 7 -9.01 -1.97 13.33
C GLN A 7 -8.86 -1.34 11.94
N TRP A 8 -9.66 -0.30 11.70
CA TRP A 8 -9.65 0.48 10.46
C TRP A 8 -9.13 1.89 10.73
N GLY A 9 -8.28 2.38 9.82
CA GLY A 9 -7.94 3.79 9.72
C GLY A 9 -8.52 4.37 8.43
N VAL A 10 -9.02 5.60 8.48
CA VAL A 10 -9.60 6.29 7.33
C VAL A 10 -9.01 7.69 7.22
N PHE A 11 -8.67 8.08 6.00
CA PHE A 11 -8.21 9.43 5.68
C PHE A 11 -8.69 9.83 4.28
N LEU A 12 -8.63 11.13 4.00
CA LEU A 12 -8.94 11.71 2.69
C LEU A 12 -7.68 12.36 2.10
N HIS A 13 -7.34 12.00 0.86
CA HIS A 13 -6.29 12.67 0.09
C HIS A 13 -6.88 13.31 -1.17
N VAL A 14 -6.75 14.63 -1.28
CA VAL A 14 -7.35 15.45 -2.35
C VAL A 14 -6.26 16.23 -3.10
N GLY A 15 -6.48 16.38 -4.41
CA GLY A 15 -5.65 17.13 -5.34
C GLY A 15 -6.20 16.99 -6.76
N ASP A 16 -5.74 17.82 -7.69
CA ASP A 16 -6.21 17.80 -9.10
C ASP A 16 -5.97 16.43 -9.78
N GLU A 17 -4.87 15.78 -9.41
CA GLU A 17 -4.59 14.36 -9.61
C GLU A 17 -4.12 13.77 -8.29
N SER A 18 -5.00 13.07 -7.56
CA SER A 18 -4.67 12.55 -6.24
C SER A 18 -3.75 11.34 -6.37
N ALA A 19 -2.46 11.56 -6.20
CA ALA A 19 -1.44 10.52 -6.15
C ALA A 19 -0.61 10.64 -4.87
N GLY A 20 -0.37 9.52 -4.21
CA GLY A 20 0.33 9.52 -2.93
C GLY A 20 0.61 8.11 -2.44
N ALA A 21 1.34 8.05 -1.33
CA ALA A 21 1.64 6.81 -0.65
C ALA A 21 1.68 7.02 0.87
N VAL A 22 1.36 5.97 1.60
CA VAL A 22 1.58 5.87 3.04
C VAL A 22 2.41 4.62 3.32
N VAL A 23 3.24 4.70 4.36
CA VAL A 23 4.05 3.57 4.83
C VAL A 23 3.72 3.33 6.29
N TYR A 24 3.29 2.12 6.62
CA TYR A 24 3.08 1.67 8.00
C TYR A 24 4.19 0.72 8.40
N ARG A 25 4.71 0.90 9.61
CA ARG A 25 5.57 -0.10 10.25
C ARG A 25 4.71 -1.08 11.02
N GLY A 26 4.97 -2.37 10.82
CA GLY A 26 4.30 -3.45 11.52
C GLY A 26 5.21 -4.65 11.72
N LYS A 27 4.62 -5.78 12.09
CA LYS A 27 5.30 -7.06 12.25
C LYS A 27 4.87 -8.03 11.15
N ASN A 28 5.81 -8.80 10.60
CA ASN A 28 5.48 -9.93 9.73
C ASN A 28 5.06 -11.17 10.54
N LYS A 29 4.75 -12.28 9.87
CA LYS A 29 4.35 -13.55 10.50
C LYS A 29 5.38 -14.09 11.50
N ASP A 30 6.65 -13.74 11.34
CA ASP A 30 7.77 -14.20 12.17
C ASP A 30 8.05 -13.22 13.33
N GLY A 31 7.22 -12.19 13.52
CA GLY A 31 7.37 -11.19 14.58
C GLY A 31 8.49 -10.16 14.32
N GLN A 32 9.06 -10.15 13.11
CA GLN A 32 10.10 -9.21 12.71
C GLN A 32 9.46 -7.91 12.20
N ASP A 33 10.13 -6.78 12.43
CA ASP A 33 9.68 -5.49 11.89
C ASP A 33 9.78 -5.46 10.37
N CYS A 34 8.74 -4.96 9.72
CA CYS A 34 8.72 -4.67 8.30
C CYS A 34 7.85 -3.43 8.02
N ASP A 35 8.06 -2.85 6.84
CA ASP A 35 7.33 -1.69 6.37
C ASP A 35 6.37 -2.11 5.23
N TRP A 36 5.14 -1.61 5.32
CA TRP A 36 4.03 -1.88 4.42
C TRP A 36 3.69 -0.57 3.72
N MET A 37 4.01 -0.46 2.43
CA MET A 37 3.73 0.72 1.62
C MET A 37 2.45 0.50 0.82
N GLN A 38 1.53 1.46 0.89
CA GLN A 38 0.34 1.52 0.05
C GLN A 38 0.35 2.81 -0.72
N ALA A 39 0.15 2.73 -2.02
CA ALA A 39 0.12 3.87 -2.89
C ALA A 39 -1.12 3.85 -3.77
N TRP A 40 -1.54 5.04 -4.14
CA TRP A 40 -2.68 5.26 -5.02
C TRP A 40 -2.36 6.30 -6.06
N ARG A 41 -3.06 6.19 -7.19
CA ARG A 41 -3.24 7.28 -8.13
C ARG A 41 -4.71 7.30 -8.54
N ASN A 42 -5.35 8.44 -8.39
CA ASN A 42 -6.74 8.68 -8.77
C ASN A 42 -6.74 9.91 -9.68
N THR A 43 -6.97 9.68 -10.96
CA THR A 43 -7.02 10.73 -11.99
C THR A 43 -8.29 10.58 -12.81
N MET A 44 -8.66 11.63 -13.55
CA MET A 44 -9.81 11.58 -14.46
C MET A 44 -9.72 10.47 -15.52
N LYS A 45 -8.50 9.99 -15.82
CA LYS A 45 -8.25 9.00 -16.89
C LYS A 45 -8.02 7.59 -16.37
N SER A 46 -7.38 7.46 -15.21
CA SER A 46 -6.95 6.15 -14.71
C SER A 46 -6.74 6.17 -13.21
N ASN A 47 -7.35 5.16 -12.56
CA ASN A 47 -7.13 4.87 -11.16
C ASN A 47 -6.21 3.66 -11.04
N LYS A 48 -5.29 3.72 -10.09
CA LYS A 48 -4.25 2.72 -9.87
C LYS A 48 -4.09 2.50 -8.38
N ALA A 49 -3.91 1.23 -8.01
CA ALA A 49 -3.57 0.81 -6.66
C ALA A 49 -2.27 0.02 -6.71
N TYR A 50 -1.39 0.25 -5.73
CA TYR A 50 -0.13 -0.46 -5.65
C TYR A 50 0.31 -0.63 -4.20
N SER A 51 0.92 -1.77 -3.90
CA SER A 51 1.45 -2.08 -2.58
C SER A 51 2.76 -2.82 -2.69
N GLU A 52 3.62 -2.61 -1.69
CA GLU A 52 4.83 -3.39 -1.47
C GLU A 52 5.03 -3.61 0.03
N VAL A 53 5.59 -4.76 0.40
CA VAL A 53 6.07 -5.04 1.76
C VAL A 53 7.57 -5.21 1.68
N ARG A 54 8.35 -4.50 2.49
CA ARG A 54 9.82 -4.53 2.47
C ARG A 54 10.38 -4.45 3.89
N GLY A 55 11.68 -4.66 4.01
CA GLY A 55 12.41 -4.41 5.25
C GLY A 55 12.25 -2.98 5.76
N VAL A 56 12.47 -2.83 7.06
CA VAL A 56 12.47 -1.56 7.78
C VAL A 56 13.26 -0.49 7.02
N ASP A 57 12.67 0.71 6.92
CA ASP A 57 13.29 1.93 6.37
C ASP A 57 13.51 1.95 4.85
N HIS A 58 13.00 0.97 4.11
CA HIS A 58 13.21 0.86 2.65
C HIS A 58 12.87 2.14 1.87
N TRP A 59 11.82 2.87 2.27
CA TRP A 59 11.36 4.10 1.61
C TRP A 59 11.80 5.41 2.28
N LYS A 60 12.73 5.37 3.24
CA LYS A 60 13.27 6.61 3.82
C LYS A 60 14.01 7.41 2.74
N PHE A 61 13.88 8.74 2.79
CA PHE A 61 14.43 9.69 1.81
C PHE A 61 15.92 9.55 1.46
N LYS A 62 16.71 8.84 2.28
CA LYS A 62 18.13 8.57 2.00
C LYS A 62 18.35 7.59 0.83
N HIS A 63 17.32 6.84 0.43
CA HIS A 63 17.36 5.94 -0.72
C HIS A 63 16.91 6.70 -1.98
N ALA A 64 17.85 7.40 -2.62
CA ALA A 64 17.57 8.16 -3.84
C ALA A 64 16.94 7.25 -4.91
N GLY A 65 15.83 7.69 -5.50
CA GLY A 65 15.16 7.01 -6.61
C GLY A 65 14.11 5.96 -6.21
N VAL A 66 14.01 5.54 -4.94
CA VAL A 66 13.02 4.50 -4.55
C VAL A 66 11.58 4.93 -4.87
N TRP A 67 11.25 6.20 -4.66
CA TRP A 67 9.93 6.74 -4.97
C TRP A 67 9.67 6.91 -6.47
N ALA A 68 10.71 7.12 -7.27
CA ALA A 68 10.59 7.14 -8.73
C ALA A 68 10.23 5.74 -9.25
N VAL A 69 10.86 4.70 -8.71
CA VAL A 69 10.53 3.29 -9.02
C VAL A 69 9.09 2.96 -8.60
N VAL A 70 8.64 3.41 -7.42
CA VAL A 70 7.24 3.24 -6.99
C VAL A 70 6.29 3.93 -7.96
N ALA A 71 6.61 5.14 -8.42
CA ALA A 71 5.78 5.88 -9.38
C ALA A 71 5.70 5.17 -10.75
N GLU A 72 6.81 4.60 -11.23
CA GLU A 72 6.84 3.79 -12.45
C GLU A 72 5.95 2.55 -12.32
N LYS A 73 6.16 1.74 -11.27
CA LYS A 73 5.36 0.54 -11.01
C LYS A 73 3.87 0.84 -10.80
N MET A 74 3.54 1.98 -10.20
CA MET A 74 2.17 2.47 -10.09
C MET A 74 1.55 2.76 -11.47
N GLY A 75 2.34 3.31 -12.40
CA GLY A 75 1.91 3.54 -13.78
C GLY A 75 1.47 2.25 -14.46
N ASP A 76 2.20 1.17 -14.20
CA ASP A 76 1.97 -0.17 -14.77
C ASP A 76 0.93 -0.99 -14.00
N SER A 77 0.49 -0.53 -12.82
CA SER A 77 -0.44 -1.30 -11.99
C SER A 77 -1.89 -1.24 -12.50
N ASN A 78 -2.81 -1.88 -11.77
CA ASN A 78 -4.23 -1.90 -12.11
C ASN A 78 -5.08 -1.35 -10.96
N LEU A 79 -6.40 -1.55 -11.04
CA LEU A 79 -7.33 -1.20 -9.96
C LEU A 79 -7.14 -2.03 -8.69
N MET A 80 -6.36 -3.12 -8.77
CA MET A 80 -6.07 -4.02 -7.67
C MET A 80 -4.61 -4.46 -7.74
N ASN A 81 -3.98 -4.61 -6.57
CA ASN A 81 -2.68 -5.24 -6.42
C ASN A 81 -2.67 -6.15 -5.18
N VAL A 82 -2.00 -7.28 -5.30
CA VAL A 82 -1.75 -8.22 -4.20
C VAL A 82 -0.25 -8.40 -4.09
N GLU A 83 0.31 -8.03 -2.95
CA GLU A 83 1.71 -8.24 -2.63
C GLU A 83 1.84 -9.32 -1.55
N LYS A 84 2.78 -10.24 -1.75
CA LYS A 84 3.20 -11.21 -0.73
C LYS A 84 4.72 -11.21 -0.60
N HIS A 85 5.24 -10.81 0.54
CA HIS A 85 6.68 -10.72 0.78
C HIS A 85 7.00 -10.85 2.26
N ASP A 86 8.08 -11.58 2.59
CA ASP A 86 8.62 -11.75 3.94
C ASP A 86 7.58 -12.05 5.02
N GLY A 87 6.61 -12.91 4.71
CA GLY A 87 5.56 -13.27 5.67
C GLY A 87 4.52 -12.17 5.90
N GLY A 88 4.39 -11.22 4.98
CA GLY A 88 3.29 -10.28 4.88
C GLY A 88 2.48 -10.45 3.60
N CYS A 89 1.20 -10.06 3.65
CA CYS A 89 0.27 -10.06 2.53
C CYS A 89 -0.52 -8.75 2.52
N SER A 90 -0.34 -7.94 1.47
CA SER A 90 -1.06 -6.67 1.31
C SER A 90 -1.96 -6.74 0.08
N ILE A 91 -3.24 -6.44 0.27
CA ILE A 91 -4.22 -6.37 -0.81
C ILE A 91 -4.71 -4.94 -0.88
N VAL A 92 -4.61 -4.32 -2.05
CA VAL A 92 -5.08 -2.96 -2.27
C VAL A 92 -6.02 -2.90 -3.45
N THR A 93 -7.09 -2.12 -3.32
CA THR A 93 -8.07 -1.89 -4.38
C THR A 93 -8.44 -0.42 -4.48
N VAL A 94 -8.82 0.02 -5.67
CA VAL A 94 -9.36 1.36 -5.90
C VAL A 94 -10.55 1.32 -6.85
N GLY A 95 -11.58 2.10 -6.55
CA GLY A 95 -12.72 2.30 -7.44
C GLY A 95 -12.33 2.91 -8.79
N ARG A 96 -13.22 2.78 -9.78
CA ARG A 96 -13.09 3.42 -11.10
C ARG A 96 -13.99 4.66 -11.19
N ALA A 97 -13.75 5.64 -10.33
CA ALA A 97 -14.47 6.91 -10.29
C ALA A 97 -13.55 8.08 -9.88
N PRO A 98 -13.85 9.34 -10.27
CA PRO A 98 -13.04 10.50 -9.87
C PRO A 98 -12.95 10.69 -8.35
N THR A 99 -14.00 10.29 -7.62
CA THR A 99 -14.03 10.22 -6.16
C THR A 99 -14.11 8.76 -5.75
N SER A 100 -12.97 8.07 -5.75
CA SER A 100 -12.91 6.64 -5.46
C SER A 100 -12.51 6.35 -4.03
N ILE A 101 -13.04 5.24 -3.52
CA ILE A 101 -12.54 4.60 -2.32
C ILE A 101 -11.29 3.81 -2.71
N TYR A 102 -10.22 4.04 -1.95
CA TYR A 102 -9.04 3.20 -1.92
C TYR A 102 -9.09 2.36 -0.64
N GLU A 103 -9.03 1.04 -0.77
CA GLU A 103 -9.02 0.12 0.36
C GLU A 103 -7.69 -0.63 0.39
N ALA A 104 -7.07 -0.70 1.57
CA ALA A 104 -5.90 -1.51 1.81
C ALA A 104 -6.17 -2.47 2.99
N VAL A 105 -5.93 -3.75 2.75
CA VAL A 105 -6.05 -4.81 3.75
C VAL A 105 -4.65 -5.40 3.96
N LEU A 106 -4.15 -5.28 5.18
CA LEU A 106 -2.83 -5.77 5.59
C LEU A 106 -2.99 -7.00 6.46
N THR A 107 -2.48 -8.14 6.01
CA THR A 107 -2.61 -9.42 6.72
C THR A 107 -1.31 -10.19 6.73
N HIS A 108 -1.17 -11.14 7.65
CA HIS A 108 -0.21 -12.21 7.46
C HIS A 108 -0.75 -13.17 6.39
N PRO A 109 0.12 -13.79 5.56
CA PRO A 109 -0.31 -14.86 4.67
C PRO A 109 -0.91 -15.97 5.54
N ASN A 110 -2.12 -16.41 5.18
CA ASN A 110 -2.92 -17.34 5.98
C ASN A 110 -2.05 -18.47 6.58
N ILE A 111 -1.96 -18.52 7.90
CA ILE A 111 -1.96 -19.80 8.60
C ILE A 111 -3.45 -20.18 8.60
N SER A 112 -3.85 -21.16 7.81
CA SER A 112 -5.25 -21.56 7.66
C SER A 112 -5.92 -21.70 9.04
N PRO A 113 -7.04 -21.01 9.32
CA PRO A 113 -7.90 -21.33 10.46
C PRO A 113 -9.14 -22.12 10.02
N PHE A 114 -9.01 -22.93 8.96
CA PHE A 114 -9.93 -24.01 8.60
C PHE A 114 -9.12 -25.21 8.13
#